data_AF-A0A971XDY8-F1
#
_entry.id   AF-A0A971XDY8-F1
#
_cell.length_a   1.000
_cell.length_b   1.000
_cell.length_c   1.000
_cell.angle_alpha   90.00
_cell.angle_beta   90.00
_cell.angle_gamma   90.00
#
_symmetry.space_group_name_H-M   'P 1'
#
loop_
_entity.id
_entity.type
_entity.pdbx_description
1 polymer ?
#
loop_
_entity_poly.entity_id
_entity_poly.type
_entity_poly.pdbx_seq_one_letter_code
_entity_poly.pdbx_strand_id
1 'polypeptide(L)'
;MKKTLYILLAMMLLLVGCGKSSVIKDEKCITGKMESINENTIEIDEFEFLLLDDENDEKRIDELGIDISDNPNWYEIYNESEETIELIVDENTVFTFYDVGNLFVEETEDKLYTTKNFEEFKEFAEIKVPSELHPNATVIGTLFEFVLDGDRIVSMTEIWVN
;
A
#
# COMPACT_ATOMS: atom_id res chain seq x y z
N MET A 1 -14.87 53.70 55.69
CA MET A 1 -14.06 53.03 56.72
C MET A 1 -13.83 51.59 56.31
N LYS A 2 -12.56 51.15 56.32
CA LYS A 2 -12.04 49.76 56.24
C LYS A 2 -12.19 49.04 54.88
N LYS A 3 -11.18 48.38 54.29
CA LYS A 3 -9.76 48.16 54.58
C LYS A 3 -9.10 47.66 53.26
N THR A 4 -7.86 48.08 53.05
CA THR A 4 -6.90 47.70 52.01
C THR A 4 -6.43 46.23 52.12
N LEU A 5 -5.78 45.73 51.05
CA LEU A 5 -4.89 44.55 50.95
C LEU A 5 -5.62 43.22 50.63
N TYR A 6 -5.31 42.48 49.56
CA TYR A 6 -3.98 41.94 49.22
C TYR A 6 -3.65 41.92 47.71
N ILE A 7 -2.43 42.37 47.42
CA ILE A 7 -1.65 42.13 46.20
C ILE A 7 -0.86 40.83 46.40
N LEU A 8 -0.52 40.14 45.29
CA LEU A 8 0.38 38.99 45.08
C LEU A 8 -0.28 37.60 44.92
N LEU A 9 -0.44 37.20 43.65
CA LEU A 9 -0.08 35.87 43.15
C LEU A 9 0.34 36.06 41.67
N ALA A 10 1.62 36.33 41.41
CA ALA A 10 2.59 35.37 40.84
C ALA A 10 2.04 34.71 39.55
N MET A 11 2.28 35.28 38.37
CA MET A 11 3.45 35.04 37.51
C MET A 11 3.61 33.58 37.07
N MET A 12 3.62 33.40 35.73
CA MET A 12 3.96 32.21 34.94
C MET A 12 2.96 31.04 34.91
N LEU A 13 2.36 30.84 33.74
CA LEU A 13 2.49 29.60 32.95
C LEU A 13 1.94 29.86 31.55
N LEU A 14 2.85 30.18 30.61
CA LEU A 14 3.25 29.34 29.48
C LEU A 14 2.28 29.42 28.29
N LEU A 15 2.77 30.09 27.25
CA LEU A 15 2.74 29.65 25.85
C LEU A 15 1.52 28.82 25.47
N VAL A 16 0.51 29.46 24.88
CA VAL A 16 -0.38 28.78 23.95
C VAL A 16 0.51 28.37 22.78
N GLY A 17 1.07 27.17 22.90
CA GLY A 17 1.78 26.51 21.84
C GLY A 17 0.86 26.46 20.64
N CYS A 18 1.34 27.00 19.53
CA CYS A 18 0.83 26.67 18.21
C CYS A 18 1.00 25.15 18.07
N GLY A 19 -0.01 24.41 18.50
CA GLY A 19 -0.19 23.04 18.08
C GLY A 19 -0.34 23.10 16.58
N LYS A 20 0.76 22.91 15.86
CA LYS A 20 0.66 22.20 14.59
C LYS A 20 0.03 20.88 14.99
N SER A 21 -1.28 20.78 14.88
CA SER A 21 -1.90 19.48 14.67
C SER A 21 -1.20 18.94 13.44
N SER A 22 -0.21 18.06 13.64
CA SER A 22 0.05 17.03 12.68
C SER A 22 -1.28 16.32 12.52
N VAL A 23 -1.98 16.64 11.43
CA VAL A 23 -3.04 15.79 10.93
C VAL A 23 -2.39 14.43 10.81
N ILE A 24 -2.75 13.51 11.71
CA ILE A 24 -2.47 12.10 11.52
C ILE A 24 -3.29 11.78 10.27
N LYS A 25 -2.62 11.64 9.13
CA LYS A 25 -3.26 11.04 7.97
C LYS A 25 -3.51 9.59 8.35
N ASP A 26 -4.77 9.17 8.34
CA ASP A 26 -5.13 7.76 8.48
C ASP A 26 -4.73 7.04 7.18
N GLU A 27 -3.45 6.70 7.07
CA GLU A 27 -2.93 5.93 5.96
C GLU A 27 -3.36 4.46 6.13
N LYS A 28 -4.10 3.92 5.15
CA LYS A 28 -4.53 2.50 5.12
C LYS A 28 -3.49 1.70 4.34
N CYS A 29 -2.98 0.62 4.91
CA CYS A 29 -2.17 -0.36 4.16
C CYS A 29 -3.07 -1.53 3.72
N ILE A 30 -3.03 -1.90 2.45
CA ILE A 30 -3.75 -3.05 1.90
C ILE A 30 -2.88 -3.85 0.95
N THR A 31 -3.26 -5.10 0.72
CA THR A 31 -2.70 -5.93 -0.34
C THR A 31 -3.75 -6.17 -1.41
N GLY A 32 -3.28 -6.27 -2.65
CA GLY A 32 -4.19 -6.49 -3.75
C GLY A 32 -3.47 -6.84 -5.03
N LYS A 33 -4.27 -7.27 -5.99
CA LYS A 33 -3.85 -7.58 -7.33
C LYS A 33 -4.42 -6.54 -8.26
N MET A 34 -3.58 -6.05 -9.15
CA MET A 34 -4.01 -5.12 -10.17
C MET A 34 -4.80 -5.85 -11.26
N GLU A 35 -6.01 -5.38 -11.53
CA GLU A 35 -6.91 -5.92 -12.57
C GLU A 35 -6.89 -5.05 -13.83
N SER A 36 -6.87 -3.72 -13.70
CA SER A 36 -6.78 -2.81 -14.84
C SER A 36 -6.07 -1.49 -14.52
N ILE A 37 -5.50 -0.85 -15.55
CA ILE A 37 -4.91 0.49 -15.47
C ILE A 37 -5.58 1.41 -16.50
N ASN A 38 -6.01 2.59 -16.05
CA ASN A 38 -6.57 3.65 -16.89
C ASN A 38 -5.65 4.90 -16.88
N GLU A 39 -6.16 6.06 -17.33
CA GLU A 39 -5.36 7.29 -17.45
C GLU A 39 -4.75 7.75 -16.12
N ASN A 40 -5.49 7.63 -15.02
CA ASN A 40 -5.06 8.05 -13.68
C ASN A 40 -5.67 7.18 -12.56
N THR A 41 -6.21 6.01 -12.91
CA THR A 41 -6.77 5.07 -11.93
C THR A 41 -6.20 3.67 -12.13
N ILE A 42 -6.15 2.91 -11.04
CA ILE A 42 -5.80 1.50 -11.01
C ILE A 42 -6.96 0.77 -10.34
N GLU A 43 -7.51 -0.22 -11.02
CA GLU A 43 -8.50 -1.14 -10.47
C GLU A 43 -7.79 -2.32 -9.84
N ILE A 44 -8.17 -2.65 -8.60
CA ILE A 44 -7.54 -3.75 -7.86
C ILE A 44 -8.59 -4.69 -7.25
N ASP A 45 -8.22 -5.97 -7.19
CA ASP A 45 -8.86 -7.00 -6.36
C ASP A 45 -8.13 -7.05 -5.01
N GLU A 46 -8.78 -6.55 -3.94
CA GLU A 46 -8.22 -6.49 -2.57
C GLU A 46 -8.30 -7.89 -1.93
N PHE A 47 -7.20 -8.33 -1.33
CA PHE A 47 -7.16 -9.60 -0.58
C PHE A 47 -6.28 -9.45 0.65
N GLU A 48 -6.41 -10.38 1.60
CA GLU A 48 -5.48 -10.53 2.72
C GLU A 48 -4.31 -11.43 2.30
N PHE A 49 -3.10 -10.89 2.37
CA PHE A 49 -1.86 -11.66 2.20
C PHE A 49 -1.37 -12.14 3.56
N LEU A 50 -1.40 -13.46 3.79
CA LEU A 50 -1.13 -14.08 5.08
C LEU A 50 0.18 -14.87 5.03
N LEU A 51 1.18 -14.46 5.82
CA LEU A 51 2.45 -15.17 5.93
C LEU A 51 2.33 -16.35 6.89
N LEU A 52 2.75 -17.54 6.46
CA LEU A 52 2.64 -18.74 7.31
C LEU A 52 3.64 -18.74 8.48
N ASP A 53 4.60 -17.81 8.51
CA ASP A 53 5.59 -17.65 9.58
C ASP A 53 5.41 -16.38 10.43
N ASP A 54 4.32 -15.61 10.22
CA ASP A 54 3.93 -14.49 11.10
C ASP A 54 2.89 -14.93 12.13
N GLU A 55 3.14 -14.67 13.41
CA GLU A 55 2.25 -15.11 14.50
C GLU A 55 0.83 -14.53 14.42
N ASN A 56 0.65 -13.33 13.86
CA ASN A 56 -0.69 -12.74 13.69
C ASN A 56 -1.43 -13.38 12.53
N ASP A 57 -0.71 -13.66 11.44
CA ASP A 57 -1.29 -14.32 10.26
C ASP A 57 -1.60 -15.79 10.55
N GLU A 58 -0.77 -16.51 11.30
CA GLU A 58 -1.08 -17.86 11.80
C GLU A 58 -2.40 -17.87 12.59
N LYS A 59 -2.61 -16.88 13.46
CA LYS A 59 -3.87 -16.72 14.20
C LYS A 59 -5.03 -16.39 13.28
N ARG A 60 -4.81 -15.53 12.28
CA ARG A 60 -5.83 -15.18 11.28
C ARG A 60 -6.23 -16.40 10.45
N ILE A 61 -5.28 -17.24 10.06
CA ILE A 61 -5.49 -18.50 9.35
C ILE A 61 -6.35 -19.47 10.17
N ASP A 62 -6.06 -19.63 11.47
CA ASP A 62 -6.86 -20.46 12.39
C ASP A 62 -8.29 -19.90 12.55
N GLU A 63 -8.44 -18.59 12.68
CA GLU A 63 -9.75 -17.93 12.76
C GLU A 63 -10.59 -18.13 11.48
N LEU A 64 -9.94 -18.12 10.32
CA LEU A 64 -10.56 -18.37 9.02
C LEU A 64 -10.80 -19.87 8.76
N GLY A 65 -10.23 -20.76 9.57
CA GLY A 65 -10.35 -22.22 9.41
C GLY A 65 -9.68 -22.74 8.13
N ILE A 66 -8.63 -22.07 7.67
CA ILE A 66 -7.88 -22.45 6.47
C ILE A 66 -6.92 -23.59 6.80
N ASP A 67 -6.95 -24.66 6.01
CA ASP A 67 -6.03 -25.78 6.13
C ASP A 67 -4.78 -25.54 5.26
N ILE A 68 -3.65 -25.26 5.91
CA ILE A 68 -2.36 -24.99 5.27
C ILE A 68 -1.44 -26.22 5.22
N SER A 69 -1.90 -27.40 5.64
CA SER A 69 -1.04 -28.58 5.83
C SER A 69 -0.34 -29.07 4.56
N ASP A 70 -0.95 -28.83 3.40
CA ASP A 70 -0.42 -29.16 2.08
C ASP A 70 -0.03 -27.91 1.27
N ASN A 71 0.00 -26.70 1.86
CA ASN A 71 0.35 -25.49 1.12
C ASN A 71 1.88 -25.49 0.83
N PRO A 72 2.30 -25.62 -0.44
CA PRO A 72 3.72 -25.63 -0.79
C PRO A 72 4.34 -24.22 -0.73
N ASN A 73 3.52 -23.18 -0.65
CA ASN A 73 3.94 -21.80 -0.55
C ASN A 73 4.06 -21.40 0.92
N TRP A 74 4.92 -20.43 1.20
CA TRP A 74 5.13 -19.88 2.55
C TRP A 74 4.12 -18.77 2.91
N TYR A 75 3.06 -18.63 2.10
CA TYR A 75 1.98 -17.66 2.28
C TYR A 75 0.64 -18.23 1.80
N GLU A 76 -0.45 -17.63 2.25
CA GLU A 76 -1.82 -17.84 1.82
C GLU A 76 -2.41 -16.52 1.30
N ILE A 77 -3.21 -16.56 0.24
CA ILE A 77 -3.99 -15.41 -0.22
C ILE A 77 -5.45 -15.68 0.10
N TYR A 78 -6.00 -14.92 1.03
CA TYR A 78 -7.41 -15.01 1.38
C TYR A 78 -8.16 -13.84 0.76
N ASN A 79 -9.05 -14.14 -0.19
CA ASN A 79 -9.96 -13.16 -0.77
C ASN A 79 -11.40 -13.40 -0.28
N GLU A 80 -11.95 -12.45 0.46
CA GLU A 80 -13.34 -12.51 0.96
C GLU A 80 -14.37 -12.11 -0.12
N SER A 81 -13.96 -11.36 -1.15
CA SER A 81 -14.85 -10.75 -2.14
C SER A 81 -14.22 -10.64 -3.53
N GLU A 82 -14.93 -11.04 -4.57
CA GLU A 82 -14.50 -10.82 -5.97
C GLU A 82 -14.77 -9.37 -6.47
N GLU A 83 -15.16 -8.45 -5.58
CA GLU A 83 -15.40 -7.05 -5.93
C GLU A 83 -14.08 -6.29 -6.06
N THR A 84 -13.94 -5.52 -7.14
CA THR A 84 -12.80 -4.64 -7.36
C THR A 84 -13.04 -3.25 -6.79
N ILE A 85 -11.95 -2.58 -6.41
CA ILE A 85 -11.96 -1.16 -6.04
C ILE A 85 -11.11 -0.36 -7.00
N GLU A 86 -11.54 0.87 -7.29
CA GLU A 86 -10.79 1.81 -8.13
C GLU A 86 -10.03 2.79 -7.24
N LEU A 87 -8.72 2.94 -7.49
CA LEU A 87 -7.82 3.79 -6.74
C LEU A 87 -7.21 4.87 -7.64
N ILE A 88 -6.98 6.05 -7.07
CA ILE A 88 -6.51 7.25 -7.79
C ILE A 88 -4.99 7.35 -7.71
N VAL A 89 -4.36 7.56 -8.86
CA VAL A 89 -2.93 7.89 -9.00
C VAL A 89 -2.77 9.40 -9.21
N ASP A 90 -1.79 10.00 -8.55
CA ASP A 90 -1.38 11.38 -8.79
C ASP A 90 0.14 11.50 -9.00
N GLU A 91 0.61 12.72 -9.27
CA GLU A 91 2.04 13.03 -9.45
C GLU A 91 2.93 12.74 -8.22
N ASN A 92 2.33 12.46 -7.06
CA ASN A 92 3.03 12.17 -5.83
C ASN A 92 3.06 10.68 -5.50
N THR A 93 2.25 9.85 -6.18
CA THR A 93 2.25 8.40 -6.05
C THR A 93 3.64 7.83 -6.34
N VAL A 94 4.12 6.96 -5.45
CA VAL A 94 5.42 6.27 -5.59
C VAL A 94 5.20 4.82 -5.98
N PHE A 95 5.81 4.39 -7.08
CA PHE A 95 5.78 3.02 -7.55
C PHE A 95 7.12 2.36 -7.28
N THR A 96 7.11 1.15 -6.72
CA THR A 96 8.29 0.31 -6.51
C THR A 96 8.04 -1.08 -7.05
N PHE A 97 8.87 -1.55 -7.98
CA PHE A 97 8.68 -2.84 -8.66
C PHE A 97 10.01 -3.45 -9.13
N TYR A 98 10.00 -4.74 -9.44
CA TYR A 98 11.17 -5.48 -9.89
C TYR A 98 11.29 -5.46 -11.42
N ASP A 99 12.25 -4.68 -11.91
CA ASP A 99 12.62 -4.57 -13.33
C ASP A 99 13.45 -5.78 -13.79
N VAL A 100 12.83 -6.95 -13.80
CA VAL A 100 13.45 -8.20 -14.29
C VAL A 100 13.83 -8.12 -15.78
N GLY A 101 13.20 -7.19 -16.52
CA GLY A 101 13.47 -6.95 -17.94
C GLY A 101 14.66 -6.04 -18.24
N ASN A 102 15.22 -5.34 -17.25
CA ASN A 102 16.25 -4.30 -17.40
C ASN A 102 15.81 -3.16 -18.34
N LEU A 103 14.56 -2.74 -18.22
CA LEU A 103 13.97 -1.64 -18.98
C LEU A 103 14.39 -0.27 -18.41
N PHE A 104 14.57 -0.22 -17.10
CA PHE A 104 14.79 0.99 -16.32
C PHE A 104 16.12 0.98 -15.56
N VAL A 105 16.59 -0.19 -15.13
CA VAL A 105 17.89 -0.38 -14.46
C VAL A 105 18.84 -1.23 -15.31
N GLU A 106 20.16 -1.03 -15.14
CA GLU A 106 21.14 -1.84 -15.87
C GLU A 106 21.18 -3.30 -15.39
N GLU A 107 21.61 -4.24 -16.24
CA GLU A 107 21.67 -5.67 -15.91
C GLU A 107 22.49 -5.96 -14.64
N THR A 108 23.53 -5.18 -14.39
CA THR A 108 24.41 -5.33 -13.23
C THR A 108 23.88 -4.72 -11.93
N GLU A 109 22.80 -3.95 -12.00
CA GLU A 109 22.22 -3.24 -10.86
C GLU A 109 21.12 -4.05 -10.16
N ASP A 110 20.77 -3.60 -8.94
CA ASP A 110 19.60 -4.09 -8.22
C ASP A 110 18.36 -3.91 -9.10
N LYS A 111 17.54 -4.95 -9.19
CA LYS A 111 16.33 -4.97 -10.02
C LYS A 111 15.18 -4.20 -9.40
N LEU A 112 15.29 -3.82 -8.12
CA LEU A 112 14.28 -3.00 -7.47
C LEU A 112 14.34 -1.55 -8.00
N TYR A 113 13.29 -1.14 -8.70
CA TYR A 113 13.18 0.18 -9.31
C TYR A 113 12.06 0.99 -8.64
N THR A 114 12.33 2.25 -8.34
CA THR A 114 11.36 3.17 -7.74
C THR A 114 11.21 4.43 -8.60
N THR A 115 9.97 4.78 -8.93
CA THR A 115 9.64 5.97 -9.73
C THR A 115 8.36 6.66 -9.24
N LYS A 116 8.16 7.91 -9.65
CA LYS A 116 6.88 8.62 -9.56
C LYS A 116 6.24 8.84 -10.93
N ASN A 117 6.89 8.36 -11.98
CA ASN A 117 6.41 8.52 -13.34
C ASN A 117 5.39 7.40 -13.65
N PHE A 118 4.12 7.78 -13.76
CA PHE A 118 3.06 6.81 -14.03
C PHE A 118 3.17 6.17 -15.43
N GLU A 119 3.79 6.85 -16.40
CA GLU A 119 4.02 6.27 -17.73
C GLU A 119 5.07 5.14 -17.68
N GLU A 120 6.13 5.29 -16.88
CA GLU A 120 7.12 4.22 -16.66
C GLU A 120 6.48 3.01 -15.96
N PHE A 121 5.59 3.26 -14.99
CA PHE A 121 4.85 2.18 -14.36
C PHE A 121 3.91 1.46 -15.34
N LYS A 122 3.22 2.19 -16.23
CA LYS A 122 2.40 1.57 -17.28
C LYS A 122 3.21 0.73 -18.25
N GLU A 123 4.38 1.20 -18.66
CA GLU A 123 5.30 0.43 -19.51
C GLU A 123 5.74 -0.88 -18.83
N PHE A 124 6.07 -0.83 -17.53
CA PHE A 124 6.33 -2.02 -16.73
C PHE A 124 5.13 -2.99 -16.72
N ALA A 125 3.93 -2.48 -16.47
CA ALA A 125 2.72 -3.29 -16.36
C ALA A 125 2.33 -3.95 -17.69
N GLU A 126 2.46 -3.23 -18.81
CA GLU A 126 2.18 -3.76 -20.16
C GLU A 126 3.08 -4.95 -20.51
N ILE A 127 4.34 -4.95 -20.06
CA ILE A 127 5.28 -6.05 -20.35
C ILE A 127 4.96 -7.30 -19.52
N LYS A 128 4.48 -7.12 -18.29
CA LYS A 128 4.06 -8.22 -17.42
C LYS A 128 2.71 -8.83 -17.86
N VAL A 129 1.92 -8.12 -18.65
CA VAL A 129 0.60 -8.55 -19.13
C VAL A 129 0.60 -8.64 -20.66
N PRO A 130 0.90 -9.81 -21.26
CA PRO A 130 0.92 -9.93 -22.72
C PRO A 130 -0.44 -9.57 -23.32
N SER A 131 -0.46 -8.53 -24.15
CA SER A 131 -1.66 -7.98 -24.80
C SER A 131 -2.40 -8.96 -25.72
N GLU A 132 -1.77 -10.06 -26.13
CA GLU A 132 -2.35 -11.06 -27.02
C GLU A 132 -3.14 -12.18 -26.31
N LEU A 133 -3.14 -12.25 -24.98
CA LEU A 133 -3.72 -13.40 -24.29
C LEU A 133 -5.22 -13.31 -23.96
N HIS A 134 -5.83 -12.21 -23.47
CA HIS A 134 -7.28 -12.21 -23.19
C HIS A 134 -7.92 -10.80 -23.09
N PRO A 135 -9.18 -10.59 -23.56
CA PRO A 135 -9.98 -9.38 -23.28
C PRO A 135 -10.45 -9.26 -21.82
N ASN A 136 -10.15 -10.25 -20.98
CA ASN A 136 -10.33 -10.29 -19.52
C ASN A 136 -9.00 -10.75 -18.87
N ALA A 137 -7.91 -10.02 -19.16
CA ALA A 137 -6.59 -10.40 -18.69
C ALA A 137 -6.46 -10.18 -17.18
N THR A 138 -6.74 -11.24 -16.41
CA THR A 138 -6.21 -11.39 -15.06
C THR A 138 -4.67 -11.29 -15.15
N VAL A 139 -4.08 -10.27 -14.54
CA VAL A 139 -2.63 -10.23 -14.27
C VAL A 139 -2.31 -11.40 -13.35
N ILE A 140 -2.02 -12.59 -13.88
CA ILE A 140 -1.66 -13.70 -12.99
C ILE A 140 -0.29 -13.38 -12.38
N GLY A 141 -0.29 -12.86 -11.15
CA GLY A 141 0.77 -13.13 -10.19
C GLY A 141 1.50 -11.93 -9.59
N THR A 142 1.35 -10.71 -10.11
CA THR A 142 2.01 -9.56 -9.47
C THR A 142 1.11 -8.97 -8.39
N LEU A 143 1.47 -9.28 -7.15
CA LEU A 143 0.81 -8.81 -5.95
C LEU A 143 1.46 -7.50 -5.53
N PHE A 144 0.66 -6.57 -5.01
CA PHE A 144 1.16 -5.28 -4.54
C PHE A 144 0.67 -5.00 -3.12
N GLU A 145 1.54 -4.36 -2.34
CA GLU A 145 1.16 -3.62 -1.15
C GLU A 145 0.85 -2.17 -1.56
N PHE A 146 -0.26 -1.63 -1.08
CA PHE A 146 -0.70 -0.26 -1.32
C PHE A 146 -0.80 0.50 0.00
N VAL A 147 -0.23 1.70 0.03
CA VAL A 147 -0.49 2.68 1.08
C VAL A 147 -1.45 3.72 0.53
N LEU A 148 -2.59 3.91 1.18
CA LEU A 148 -3.68 4.76 0.71
C LEU A 148 -3.93 5.95 1.63
N ASP A 149 -4.33 7.07 1.03
CA ASP A 149 -4.86 8.27 1.71
C ASP A 149 -6.27 8.54 1.16
N GLY A 150 -7.28 7.95 1.79
CA GLY A 150 -8.60 7.76 1.16
C GLY A 150 -8.48 6.83 -0.04
N ASP A 151 -9.00 7.26 -1.19
CA ASP A 151 -8.97 6.48 -2.43
C ASP A 151 -7.68 6.71 -3.23
N ARG A 152 -6.77 7.55 -2.73
CA ARG A 152 -5.53 7.93 -3.40
C ARG A 152 -4.39 7.01 -3.01
N ILE A 153 -3.66 6.50 -4.01
CA ILE A 153 -2.44 5.72 -3.79
C ILE A 153 -1.30 6.66 -3.38
N VAL A 154 -0.82 6.51 -2.15
CA VAL A 154 0.41 7.15 -1.65
C VAL A 154 1.62 6.42 -2.23
N SER A 155 1.65 5.10 -2.10
CA SER A 155 2.67 4.25 -2.67
C SER A 155 2.14 2.87 -3.01
N MET A 156 2.80 2.23 -3.97
CA MET A 156 2.52 0.87 -4.38
C MET A 156 3.84 0.12 -4.56
N THR A 157 3.96 -1.04 -3.91
CA THR A 157 5.19 -1.84 -3.88
C THR A 157 4.90 -3.28 -4.30
N GLU A 158 5.58 -3.79 -5.34
CA GLU A 158 5.47 -5.18 -5.76
C GLU A 158 5.93 -6.12 -4.63
N ILE A 159 5.08 -7.07 -4.28
CA ILE A 159 5.38 -8.14 -3.34
C ILE A 159 6.10 -9.25 -4.11
N TRP A 160 7.35 -9.51 -3.74
CA TRP A 160 8.11 -10.62 -4.30
C TRP A 160 7.77 -11.93 -3.57
N VAL A 161 7.05 -12.80 -4.25
CA VAL A 161 6.79 -14.17 -3.80
C VAL A 161 7.72 -15.14 -4.53
N ASN A 162 8.69 -15.71 -3.80
CA ASN A 162 9.68 -16.67 -4.31
C ASN A 162 9.26 -18.12 -4.10
#